data_AF-A0A523TXM7-F1
#
_entry.id   AF-A0A523TXM7-F1
#
_cell.length_a   1.000
_cell.length_b   1.000
_cell.length_c   1.000
_cell.angle_alpha   90.00
_cell.angle_beta   90.00
_cell.angle_gamma   90.00
#
_symmetry.space_group_name_H-M   'P 1'
#
loop_
_entity.id
_entity.type
_entity.pdbx_description
1 polymer ?
#
loop_
_entity_poly.entity_id
_entity_poly.type
_entity_poly.pdbx_seq_one_letter_code
_entity_poly.pdbx_strand_id
1 'polypeptide(L)'
;MKQWLWLLVIIGIAMLPVACKKESSKPPLSPDKIITGQWGGYDTTNEDQFFAEESHGTPYDGDEEGEDDPDDEIADDPDLLTLLADPNRVVYILRADWGQLQFNPNHKTVIDWAGSISTTRGAVIVRRVYRFEILTGDHIIRPRTDIKSVSWASTTSIHHDGLMVAIITLPDDNSSTTEVTFTTAYEGYERTFTLADLEAMNETVLMQDGTNRIAFNAAKTELGQLVDGVMGGRWASGKFLGRWIALDGAPLGRFAGIYGINMAGKRVFFGKIVQQDGTFMGLMKGGWCPLPFTLGLAGLYLGVYTDDTVTVTGLLGGHYIKSYYLQGGWFRGVWHEGLPAGWDPNAPPDPDPDDGTTPNP
;
A
#
# COMPACT_ATOMS: atom_id res chain seq x y z
N MET A 1 34.50 -10.59 0.48
CA MET A 1 33.04 -10.47 0.33
C MET A 1 32.46 -9.13 0.78
N LYS A 2 32.92 -8.50 1.88
CA LYS A 2 32.39 -7.20 2.36
C LYS A 2 32.62 -5.97 1.45
N GLN A 3 33.57 -5.99 0.51
CA GLN A 3 33.85 -4.85 -0.38
C GLN A 3 32.94 -4.76 -1.62
N TRP A 4 32.26 -5.84 -2.00
CA TRP A 4 31.32 -5.83 -3.14
C TRP A 4 29.93 -5.30 -2.77
N LEU A 5 29.54 -5.40 -1.50
CA LEU A 5 28.26 -4.89 -1.00
C LEU A 5 28.21 -3.35 -1.01
N TRP A 6 29.33 -2.69 -0.69
CA TRP A 6 29.42 -1.22 -0.72
C TRP A 6 29.37 -0.65 -2.14
N LEU A 7 29.87 -1.38 -3.15
CA LEU A 7 29.79 -0.94 -4.55
C LEU A 7 28.36 -0.98 -5.09
N LEU A 8 27.54 -1.96 -4.69
CA LEU A 8 26.14 -2.06 -5.13
C LEU A 8 25.24 -1.00 -4.47
N VAL A 9 25.50 -0.63 -3.21
CA VAL A 9 24.76 0.44 -2.51
C VAL A 9 25.09 1.82 -3.11
N ILE A 10 26.35 2.08 -3.44
CA ILE A 10 26.76 3.35 -4.08
C ILE A 10 26.21 3.46 -5.52
N ILE A 11 26.13 2.34 -6.25
CA ILE A 11 25.52 2.31 -7.58
C ILE A 11 23.98 2.49 -7.49
N GLY A 12 23.31 1.93 -6.49
CA GLY A 12 21.87 2.13 -6.28
C GLY A 12 21.49 3.57 -5.93
N ILE A 13 22.29 4.24 -5.10
CA ILE A 13 22.04 5.64 -4.68
C ILE A 13 22.38 6.64 -5.80
N ALA A 14 23.34 6.33 -6.68
CA ALA A 14 23.71 7.20 -7.80
C ALA A 14 22.82 7.05 -9.06
N MET A 15 21.91 6.07 -9.12
CA MET A 15 21.05 5.82 -10.28
C MET A 15 19.64 6.41 -10.18
N LEU A 16 19.24 6.99 -9.05
CA LEU A 16 17.93 7.61 -8.87
C LEU A 16 17.66 8.89 -9.73
N PRO A 17 18.64 9.73 -10.13
CA PRO A 17 18.31 10.96 -10.88
C PRO A 17 18.15 10.79 -12.41
N VAL A 18 18.20 9.58 -12.98
CA VAL A 18 18.13 9.39 -14.46
C VAL A 18 16.79 8.80 -14.92
N ALA A 19 15.81 8.70 -14.04
CA ALA A 19 14.60 7.92 -14.31
C ALA A 19 13.67 8.50 -15.39
N CYS A 20 13.67 9.82 -15.64
CA CYS A 20 12.72 10.44 -16.56
C CYS A 20 13.36 11.28 -17.67
N LYS A 21 14.49 10.83 -18.21
CA LYS A 21 15.14 11.58 -19.28
C LYS A 21 14.17 11.81 -20.47
N LYS A 22 14.02 13.08 -20.84
CA LYS A 22 13.16 13.60 -21.92
C LYS A 22 13.33 12.81 -23.23
N GLU A 23 12.34 11.98 -23.59
CA GLU A 23 12.28 11.36 -24.93
C GLU A 23 12.14 12.45 -26.00
N SER A 24 13.07 12.52 -26.94
CA SER A 24 13.19 13.60 -27.92
C SER A 24 12.20 13.52 -29.09
N SER A 25 11.29 12.56 -29.11
CA SER A 25 10.27 12.42 -30.16
C SER A 25 8.93 12.00 -29.57
N LYS A 26 8.15 12.99 -29.10
CA LYS A 26 6.77 12.74 -28.66
C LYS A 26 5.91 12.45 -29.91
N PRO A 27 5.25 11.29 -30.04
CA PRO A 27 4.22 11.11 -31.05
C PRO A 27 3.10 12.15 -30.84
N PRO A 28 2.41 12.61 -31.91
CA PRO A 28 1.33 13.57 -31.78
C PRO A 28 0.25 13.02 -30.84
N LEU A 29 -0.08 13.78 -29.79
CA LEU A 29 -1.15 13.43 -28.84
C LEU A 29 -2.49 13.51 -29.55
N SER A 30 -3.34 12.48 -29.38
CA SER A 30 -4.74 12.57 -29.75
C SER A 30 -5.42 13.66 -28.88
N PRO A 31 -6.21 14.58 -29.48
CA PRO A 31 -6.88 15.67 -28.74
C PRO A 31 -7.72 15.19 -27.55
N ASP A 32 -8.29 13.98 -27.64
CA ASP A 32 -9.17 13.39 -26.63
C ASP A 32 -8.42 12.94 -25.36
N LYS A 33 -7.09 13.07 -25.31
CA LYS A 33 -6.25 12.67 -24.17
C LYS A 33 -5.62 13.84 -23.41
N ILE A 34 -5.95 15.08 -23.79
CA ILE A 34 -5.41 16.27 -23.14
C ILE A 34 -6.25 16.58 -21.91
N ILE A 35 -5.62 16.48 -20.74
CA ILE A 35 -6.27 16.84 -19.47
C ILE A 35 -6.10 18.35 -19.23
N THR A 36 -7.20 19.01 -18.87
CA THR A 36 -7.26 20.47 -18.59
C THR A 36 -7.95 20.75 -17.26
N GLY A 37 -7.77 21.97 -16.73
CA GLY A 37 -8.34 22.40 -15.46
C GLY A 37 -7.39 22.21 -14.27
N GLN A 38 -7.63 22.96 -13.19
CA GLN A 38 -6.80 22.93 -11.98
C GLN A 38 -6.85 21.58 -11.24
N TRP A 39 -8.01 20.91 -11.34
CA TRP A 39 -8.29 19.62 -10.71
C TRP A 39 -8.87 18.60 -11.70
N GLY A 40 -8.49 18.70 -12.99
CA GLY A 40 -8.95 17.75 -14.02
C GLY A 40 -10.47 17.74 -14.27
N GLY A 41 -11.20 18.75 -13.82
CA GLY A 41 -12.67 18.84 -13.94
C GLY A 41 -13.46 18.34 -12.73
N TYR A 42 -12.79 17.83 -11.68
CA TYR A 42 -13.44 17.48 -10.41
C TYR A 42 -13.80 18.71 -9.58
N ASP A 43 -14.86 18.58 -8.78
CA ASP A 43 -15.38 19.60 -7.85
C ASP A 43 -15.64 19.02 -6.45
N THR A 44 -16.20 19.83 -5.54
CA THR A 44 -16.44 19.50 -4.13
C THR A 44 -17.82 18.90 -3.85
N THR A 45 -18.56 18.49 -4.88
CA THR A 45 -19.89 17.89 -4.68
C THR A 45 -19.75 16.48 -4.08
N ASN A 46 -20.75 16.02 -3.32
CA ASN A 46 -20.78 14.61 -2.92
C ASN A 46 -21.01 13.73 -4.16
N GLU A 47 -20.54 12.50 -4.08
CA GLU A 47 -20.74 11.49 -5.11
C GLU A 47 -21.77 10.45 -4.63
N ASP A 48 -22.17 9.54 -5.52
CA ASP A 48 -22.99 8.41 -5.11
C ASP A 48 -22.20 7.39 -4.29
N GLN A 49 -22.92 6.56 -3.52
CA GLN A 49 -22.34 5.49 -2.70
C GLN A 49 -21.72 4.35 -3.50
N PHE A 50 -21.64 4.44 -4.83
CA PHE A 50 -20.95 3.51 -5.71
C PHE A 50 -19.86 4.26 -6.52
N PHE A 51 -19.53 5.48 -6.13
CA PHE A 51 -18.40 6.20 -6.70
C PHE A 51 -17.13 5.38 -6.55
N ALA A 52 -16.27 5.40 -7.57
CA ALA A 52 -15.08 4.56 -7.64
C ALA A 52 -15.36 3.04 -7.58
N GLU A 53 -16.61 2.60 -7.68
CA GLU A 53 -16.96 1.23 -7.99
C GLU A 53 -17.22 1.12 -9.49
N GLU A 54 -16.71 0.08 -10.13
CA GLU A 54 -16.99 -0.12 -11.54
C GLU A 54 -18.41 -0.64 -11.75
N SER A 55 -19.16 0.04 -12.60
CA SER A 55 -20.41 -0.50 -13.12
C SER A 55 -20.11 -1.73 -14.00
N HIS A 56 -20.37 -2.93 -13.46
CA HIS A 56 -20.65 -4.20 -14.16
C HIS A 56 -20.04 -4.35 -15.58
N GLY A 57 -18.89 -5.03 -15.70
CA GLY A 57 -18.44 -5.56 -16.99
C GLY A 57 -16.93 -5.69 -17.18
N THR A 58 -16.15 -5.03 -16.35
CA THR A 58 -14.72 -5.28 -16.19
C THR A 58 -14.57 -6.15 -14.94
N PRO A 59 -13.71 -7.18 -14.94
CA PRO A 59 -13.46 -8.02 -13.76
C PRO A 59 -12.73 -7.19 -12.70
N TYR A 60 -13.49 -6.33 -12.04
CA TYR A 60 -13.19 -5.73 -10.77
C TYR A 60 -13.78 -6.66 -9.74
N ASP A 61 -13.02 -7.66 -9.32
CA ASP A 61 -13.28 -8.23 -8.02
C ASP A 61 -12.62 -7.23 -7.05
N GLY A 62 -13.36 -6.16 -6.72
CA GLY A 62 -13.00 -5.21 -5.66
C GLY A 62 -12.78 -5.87 -4.30
N ASP A 63 -12.98 -7.18 -4.25
CA ASP A 63 -12.75 -8.14 -3.20
C ASP A 63 -11.25 -8.43 -2.96
N GLU A 64 -10.32 -7.87 -3.77
CA GLU A 64 -8.88 -8.02 -3.54
C GLU A 64 -8.44 -7.53 -2.14
N GLU A 65 -9.22 -6.67 -1.49
CA GLU A 65 -9.02 -6.26 -0.09
C GLU A 65 -10.34 -6.39 0.67
N GLY A 66 -10.66 -7.62 1.12
CA GLY A 66 -11.78 -7.90 2.02
C GLY A 66 -11.96 -6.81 3.07
N GLU A 67 -13.19 -6.34 3.22
CA GLU A 67 -13.60 -5.31 4.19
C GLU A 67 -13.97 -5.90 5.54
N ASP A 68 -13.55 -7.13 5.81
CA ASP A 68 -13.72 -7.71 7.12
C ASP A 68 -12.73 -7.03 8.05
N ASP A 69 -13.21 -5.97 8.70
CA ASP A 69 -12.69 -5.53 9.98
C ASP A 69 -12.92 -6.70 10.95
N PRO A 70 -11.85 -7.43 11.32
CA PRO A 70 -12.02 -8.58 12.18
C PRO A 70 -12.32 -8.06 13.57
N ASP A 71 -13.61 -8.05 13.95
CA ASP A 71 -14.03 -7.84 15.35
C ASP A 71 -13.18 -8.77 16.22
N ASP A 72 -12.31 -8.21 17.05
CA ASP A 72 -11.23 -8.94 17.70
C ASP A 72 -11.66 -9.28 19.13
N GLU A 73 -11.82 -10.56 19.48
CA GLU A 73 -12.40 -10.93 20.78
C GLU A 73 -11.51 -10.54 21.97
N ILE A 74 -10.28 -10.10 21.71
CA ILE A 74 -9.35 -9.57 22.72
C ILE A 74 -9.52 -8.07 22.98
N ALA A 75 -10.46 -7.37 22.31
CA ALA A 75 -10.62 -5.93 22.45
C ALA A 75 -10.85 -5.47 23.90
N ASP A 76 -11.51 -6.30 24.71
CA ASP A 76 -11.79 -6.06 26.13
C ASP A 76 -10.70 -6.63 27.08
N ASP A 77 -9.59 -7.17 26.56
CA ASP A 77 -8.51 -7.71 27.37
C ASP A 77 -7.83 -6.59 28.18
N PRO A 78 -7.73 -6.72 29.52
CA PRO A 78 -7.20 -5.65 30.38
C PRO A 78 -5.72 -5.33 30.11
N ASP A 79 -4.92 -6.30 29.67
CA ASP A 79 -3.53 -6.07 29.33
C ASP A 79 -3.42 -5.31 28.00
N LEU A 80 -4.28 -5.62 27.02
CA LEU A 80 -4.38 -4.85 25.79
C LEU A 80 -4.81 -3.40 26.05
N LEU A 81 -5.86 -3.21 26.86
CA LEU A 81 -6.33 -1.87 27.24
C LEU A 81 -5.24 -1.05 27.94
N THR A 82 -4.41 -1.71 28.77
CA THR A 82 -3.25 -1.07 29.41
C THR A 82 -2.20 -0.62 28.39
N LEU A 83 -1.96 -1.41 27.33
CA LEU A 83 -1.05 -1.03 26.26
C LEU A 83 -1.57 0.18 25.46
N LEU A 84 -2.87 0.17 25.14
CA LEU A 84 -3.55 1.21 24.34
C LEU A 84 -3.74 2.53 25.09
N ALA A 85 -3.70 2.53 26.42
CA ALA A 85 -3.81 3.74 27.24
C ALA A 85 -2.61 4.69 27.10
N ASP A 86 -1.49 4.25 26.52
CA ASP A 86 -0.30 5.06 26.27
C ASP A 86 -0.28 5.53 24.80
N PRO A 87 -0.58 6.81 24.50
CA PRO A 87 -0.62 7.31 23.13
C PRO A 87 0.77 7.37 22.47
N ASN A 88 1.86 7.34 23.25
CA ASN A 88 3.23 7.36 22.73
C ASN A 88 3.79 5.95 22.52
N ARG A 89 2.92 4.93 22.62
CA ARG A 89 3.30 3.54 22.40
C ARG A 89 3.76 3.37 20.95
N VAL A 90 4.94 2.78 20.79
CA VAL A 90 5.47 2.43 19.48
C VAL A 90 4.69 1.23 18.93
N VAL A 91 4.18 1.40 17.72
CA VAL A 91 3.44 0.40 16.97
C VAL A 91 4.21 0.07 15.70
N TYR A 92 4.35 -1.23 15.44
CA TYR A 92 4.84 -1.73 14.17
C TYR A 92 3.68 -2.26 13.36
N ILE A 93 3.45 -1.69 12.20
CA ILE A 93 2.49 -2.19 11.23
C ILE A 93 3.25 -3.18 10.36
N LEU A 94 2.85 -4.46 10.38
CA LEU A 94 3.43 -5.49 9.53
C LEU A 94 2.35 -6.04 8.61
N ARG A 95 2.64 -6.00 7.31
CA ARG A 95 1.88 -6.68 6.27
C ARG A 95 2.67 -7.87 5.76
N ALA A 96 2.03 -9.03 5.72
CA ALA A 96 2.52 -10.24 5.08
C ALA A 96 1.53 -10.68 4.00
N ASP A 97 1.98 -10.79 2.75
CA ASP A 97 1.22 -11.36 1.64
C ASP A 97 1.87 -12.68 1.22
N TRP A 98 1.11 -13.73 0.91
CA TRP A 98 1.65 -15.05 0.56
C TRP A 98 0.88 -15.72 -0.60
N GLY A 99 1.58 -16.53 -1.39
CA GLY A 99 1.02 -17.22 -2.56
C GLY A 99 1.56 -16.70 -3.90
N GLN A 100 0.71 -16.68 -4.93
CA GLN A 100 1.03 -16.09 -6.23
C GLN A 100 0.80 -14.57 -6.18
N LEU A 101 1.83 -13.81 -5.75
CA LEU A 101 1.77 -12.35 -5.65
C LEU A 101 1.46 -11.66 -6.99
N GLN A 102 1.75 -12.34 -8.11
CA GLN A 102 1.25 -11.98 -9.43
C GLN A 102 0.20 -12.99 -9.85
N PHE A 103 -0.95 -12.51 -10.30
CA PHE A 103 -2.00 -13.37 -10.82
C PHE A 103 -1.44 -14.32 -11.89
N ASN A 104 -1.54 -15.61 -11.63
CA ASN A 104 -1.02 -16.66 -12.48
C ASN A 104 -2.13 -17.66 -12.79
N PRO A 105 -2.87 -17.50 -13.90
CA PRO A 105 -4.01 -18.34 -14.20
C PRO A 105 -3.61 -19.81 -14.44
N ASN A 106 -2.32 -20.10 -14.64
CA ASN A 106 -1.82 -21.45 -14.87
C ASN A 106 -1.46 -22.20 -13.57
N HIS A 107 -1.37 -21.51 -12.43
CA HIS A 107 -1.07 -22.13 -11.14
C HIS A 107 -2.35 -22.71 -10.50
N LYS A 108 -2.65 -23.98 -10.79
CA LYS A 108 -3.91 -24.63 -10.37
C LYS A 108 -3.81 -25.39 -9.05
N THR A 109 -2.61 -25.55 -8.50
CA THR A 109 -2.39 -26.27 -7.25
C THR A 109 -2.86 -25.40 -6.09
N VAL A 110 -3.73 -25.94 -5.23
CA VAL A 110 -4.11 -25.31 -3.96
C VAL A 110 -3.00 -25.57 -2.94
N ILE A 111 -2.55 -24.50 -2.28
CA ILE A 111 -1.47 -24.54 -1.29
C ILE A 111 -2.05 -24.13 0.06
N ASP A 112 -1.72 -24.89 1.10
CA ASP A 112 -2.05 -24.58 2.48
C ASP A 112 -1.03 -23.60 3.08
N TRP A 113 -1.51 -22.45 3.48
CA TRP A 113 -0.76 -21.37 4.12
C TRP A 113 -1.17 -21.12 5.57
N ALA A 114 -1.95 -22.03 6.18
CA ALA A 114 -2.32 -21.94 7.58
C ALA A 114 -1.08 -21.66 8.44
N GLY A 115 -1.22 -20.76 9.40
CA GLY A 115 -0.05 -20.17 10.04
C GLY A 115 -0.38 -19.38 11.28
N SER A 116 0.65 -18.76 11.82
CA SER A 116 0.52 -17.87 12.96
C SER A 116 1.57 -16.78 12.97
N ILE A 117 1.23 -15.65 13.59
CA ILE A 117 2.16 -14.60 13.97
C ILE A 117 2.06 -14.39 15.47
N SER A 118 3.20 -14.27 16.13
CA SER A 118 3.26 -14.06 17.58
C SER A 118 4.36 -13.08 17.96
N THR A 119 4.26 -12.50 19.15
CA THR A 119 5.30 -11.67 19.74
C THR A 119 5.65 -12.11 21.15
N THR A 120 6.92 -11.97 21.54
CA THR A 120 7.36 -12.26 22.91
C THR A 120 6.81 -11.26 23.93
N ARG A 121 6.61 -10.00 23.52
CA ARG A 121 6.21 -8.86 24.37
C ARG A 121 5.22 -7.95 23.66
N GLY A 122 4.28 -7.38 24.40
CA GLY A 122 3.26 -6.50 23.84
C GLY A 122 2.04 -7.27 23.33
N ALA A 123 1.47 -6.83 22.19
CA ALA A 123 0.29 -7.43 21.58
C ALA A 123 0.37 -7.43 20.05
N VAL A 124 -0.35 -8.35 19.41
CA VAL A 124 -0.58 -8.42 17.97
C VAL A 124 -2.08 -8.27 17.73
N ILE A 125 -2.48 -7.25 16.98
CA ILE A 125 -3.88 -6.98 16.63
C ILE A 125 -4.03 -7.19 15.13
N VAL A 126 -5.03 -7.96 14.72
CA VAL A 126 -5.35 -8.05 13.29
C VAL A 126 -6.01 -6.76 12.87
N ARG A 127 -5.45 -6.14 11.84
CA ARG A 127 -5.99 -4.92 11.25
C ARG A 127 -6.76 -5.18 9.98
N ARG A 128 -6.28 -6.15 9.18
CA ARG A 128 -6.91 -6.48 7.90
C ARG A 128 -6.51 -7.87 7.44
N VAL A 129 -7.44 -8.55 6.79
CA VAL A 129 -7.17 -9.72 5.96
C VAL A 129 -7.26 -9.34 4.48
N TYR A 130 -6.39 -9.92 3.65
CA TYR A 130 -6.39 -9.69 2.21
C TYR A 130 -6.77 -10.99 1.51
N ARG A 131 -7.86 -10.94 0.74
CA ARG A 131 -8.36 -12.03 -0.12
C ARG A 131 -8.69 -13.34 0.58
N PHE A 132 -8.96 -13.31 1.89
CA PHE A 132 -9.46 -14.50 2.57
C PHE A 132 -10.82 -14.88 1.97
N GLU A 133 -10.87 -16.06 1.37
CA GLU A 133 -12.08 -16.61 0.79
C GLU A 133 -12.83 -17.44 1.87
N ILE A 134 -13.80 -16.83 2.55
CA ILE A 134 -14.57 -17.52 3.61
C ILE A 134 -15.22 -18.82 3.09
N LEU A 135 -15.64 -18.85 1.83
CA LEU A 135 -16.27 -20.03 1.22
C LEU A 135 -15.29 -21.20 1.00
N THR A 136 -13.99 -20.94 0.89
CA THR A 136 -12.95 -21.98 0.80
C THR A 136 -12.40 -22.34 2.17
N GLY A 137 -12.73 -21.57 3.20
CA GLY A 137 -12.38 -21.82 4.58
C GLY A 137 -11.26 -20.94 5.10
N ASP A 138 -10.91 -19.85 4.43
CA ASP A 138 -9.92 -18.91 4.93
C ASP A 138 -10.52 -18.06 6.06
N HIS A 139 -9.85 -18.03 7.22
CA HIS A 139 -10.31 -17.28 8.38
C HIS A 139 -9.20 -17.12 9.43
N ILE A 140 -9.34 -16.10 10.28
CA ILE A 140 -8.61 -16.05 11.55
C ILE A 140 -9.17 -17.14 12.47
N ILE A 141 -8.29 -17.93 13.09
CA ILE A 141 -8.69 -18.97 14.05
C ILE A 141 -9.23 -18.28 15.31
N ARG A 142 -10.48 -18.61 15.63
CA ARG A 142 -11.23 -18.01 16.74
C ARG A 142 -11.73 -19.09 17.72
N PRO A 143 -11.98 -18.74 19.00
CA PRO A 143 -11.76 -17.42 19.61
C PRO A 143 -10.27 -17.13 19.80
N ARG A 144 -9.88 -15.85 19.73
CA ARG A 144 -8.55 -15.43 20.17
C ARG A 144 -8.53 -15.32 21.69
N THR A 145 -7.57 -16.01 22.32
CA THR A 145 -7.42 -16.05 23.79
C THR A 145 -6.10 -15.47 24.29
N ASP A 146 -5.26 -14.97 23.38
CA ASP A 146 -3.94 -14.45 23.68
C ASP A 146 -3.68 -13.20 22.83
N ILE A 147 -3.44 -12.08 23.49
CA ILE A 147 -3.14 -10.81 22.83
C ILE A 147 -1.82 -10.87 22.06
N LYS A 148 -0.94 -11.82 22.36
CA LYS A 148 0.39 -11.93 21.76
C LYS A 148 0.42 -12.75 20.48
N SER A 149 -0.68 -13.41 20.10
CA SER A 149 -0.70 -14.30 18.95
C SER A 149 -1.97 -14.22 18.13
N VAL A 150 -1.81 -14.45 16.83
CA VAL A 150 -2.89 -14.61 15.84
C VAL A 150 -2.56 -15.86 15.03
N SER A 151 -3.53 -16.74 14.86
CA SER A 151 -3.44 -17.86 13.93
C SER A 151 -4.50 -17.74 12.84
N TRP A 152 -4.24 -18.32 11.68
CA TRP A 152 -5.18 -18.33 10.55
C TRP A 152 -5.17 -19.67 9.82
N ALA A 153 -6.28 -19.95 9.14
CA ALA A 153 -6.34 -20.88 8.03
C ALA A 153 -6.40 -20.06 6.74
N SER A 154 -5.58 -20.42 5.75
CA SER A 154 -5.58 -19.77 4.43
C SER A 154 -5.12 -20.78 3.38
N THR A 155 -5.76 -20.78 2.22
CA THR A 155 -5.32 -21.56 1.07
C THR A 155 -5.32 -20.71 -0.20
N THR A 156 -4.26 -20.81 -1.01
CA THR A 156 -4.18 -20.04 -2.26
C THR A 156 -3.98 -20.94 -3.48
N SER A 157 -4.37 -20.43 -4.65
CA SER A 157 -4.06 -21.07 -5.94
C SER A 157 -3.46 -20.09 -6.95
N ILE A 158 -4.27 -19.48 -7.80
CA ILE A 158 -3.87 -18.56 -8.88
C ILE A 158 -3.52 -17.14 -8.37
N HIS A 159 -3.80 -16.85 -7.10
CA HIS A 159 -3.62 -15.57 -6.43
C HIS A 159 -2.83 -15.73 -5.12
N HIS A 160 -2.84 -14.67 -4.32
CA HIS A 160 -2.26 -14.60 -2.99
C HIS A 160 -3.34 -14.24 -1.98
N ASP A 161 -3.03 -14.45 -0.71
CA ASP A 161 -3.75 -13.88 0.42
C ASP A 161 -2.77 -13.02 1.23
N GLY A 162 -3.26 -12.42 2.31
CA GLY A 162 -2.37 -11.74 3.25
C GLY A 162 -3.04 -11.32 4.54
N LEU A 163 -2.22 -10.79 5.44
CA LEU A 163 -2.61 -10.26 6.73
C LEU A 163 -1.85 -8.97 7.01
N MET A 164 -2.55 -7.98 7.54
CA MET A 164 -1.96 -6.80 8.15
C MET A 164 -2.22 -6.86 9.65
N VAL A 165 -1.16 -6.72 10.44
CA VAL A 165 -1.23 -6.67 11.89
C VAL A 165 -0.59 -5.39 12.43
N ALA A 166 -1.12 -4.92 13.54
CA ALA A 166 -0.46 -3.93 14.38
C ALA A 166 0.20 -4.65 15.56
N ILE A 167 1.49 -4.44 15.73
CA ILE A 167 2.30 -5.02 16.80
C ILE A 167 2.60 -3.89 17.78
N ILE A 168 1.91 -3.93 18.91
CA ILE A 168 2.02 -2.91 19.95
C ILE A 168 3.10 -3.37 20.92
N THR A 169 4.22 -2.65 20.96
CA THR A 169 5.42 -3.12 21.67
C THR A 169 5.51 -2.57 23.09
N LEU A 170 6.06 -3.35 24.01
CA LEU A 170 6.57 -2.79 25.27
C LEU A 170 7.95 -2.18 25.01
N PRO A 171 8.35 -1.10 25.70
CA PRO A 171 9.71 -0.57 25.59
C PRO A 171 10.73 -1.70 25.83
N ASP A 172 11.65 -1.86 24.89
CA ASP A 172 12.80 -2.73 25.08
C ASP A 172 13.68 -2.16 26.20
N ASP A 173 14.23 -3.06 27.02
CA ASP A 173 15.20 -2.72 28.04
C ASP A 173 16.46 -3.58 27.89
N ASN A 174 17.50 -3.30 28.68
CA ASN A 174 18.77 -4.02 28.59
C ASN A 174 18.66 -5.53 28.85
N SER A 175 17.52 -6.01 29.34
CA SER A 175 17.28 -7.41 29.69
C SER A 175 16.26 -8.12 28.81
N SER A 176 15.56 -7.41 27.92
CA SER A 176 14.47 -7.97 27.14
C SER A 176 14.34 -7.31 25.75
N THR A 177 14.37 -8.16 24.72
CA THR A 177 14.16 -7.78 23.32
C THR A 177 12.81 -8.30 22.85
N THR A 178 12.06 -7.45 22.17
CA THR A 178 10.81 -7.88 21.52
C THR A 178 11.13 -8.57 20.21
N GLU A 179 10.63 -9.81 20.08
CA GLU A 179 10.75 -10.62 18.87
C GLU A 179 9.36 -10.91 18.33
N VAL A 180 9.27 -11.02 17.01
CA VAL A 180 8.04 -11.34 16.29
C VAL A 180 8.30 -12.56 15.43
N THR A 181 7.53 -13.63 15.63
CA THR A 181 7.71 -14.87 14.87
C THR A 181 6.53 -15.08 13.94
N PHE A 182 6.80 -15.24 12.65
CA PHE A 182 5.85 -15.61 11.61
C PHE A 182 6.09 -17.05 11.19
N THR A 183 5.00 -17.82 11.07
CA THR A 183 5.01 -19.23 10.69
C THR A 183 3.92 -19.51 9.68
N THR A 184 4.18 -20.43 8.76
CA THR A 184 3.17 -20.99 7.85
C THR A 184 3.43 -22.47 7.58
N ALA A 185 2.36 -23.23 7.31
CA ALA A 185 2.41 -24.65 7.01
C ALA A 185 3.15 -24.94 5.70
N TYR A 186 3.12 -24.02 4.74
CA TYR A 186 3.77 -24.22 3.45
C TYR A 186 5.30 -24.32 3.62
N GLU A 187 5.83 -25.49 3.29
CA GLU A 187 7.25 -25.85 3.45
C GLU A 187 7.78 -25.72 4.89
N GLY A 188 6.90 -25.59 5.89
CA GLY A 188 7.28 -25.35 7.29
C GLY A 188 8.07 -24.05 7.48
N TYR A 189 7.75 -23.01 6.70
CA TYR A 189 8.46 -21.74 6.76
C TYR A 189 8.23 -21.04 8.11
N GLU A 190 9.33 -20.67 8.76
CA GLU A 190 9.36 -19.94 10.02
C GLU A 190 10.40 -18.83 9.93
N ARG A 191 10.05 -17.65 10.44
CA ARG A 191 10.98 -16.53 10.56
C ARG A 191 10.69 -15.71 11.80
N THR A 192 11.76 -15.39 12.53
CA THR A 192 11.73 -14.44 13.65
C THR A 192 12.36 -13.13 13.23
N PHE A 193 11.70 -12.03 13.60
CA PHE A 193 12.12 -10.66 13.36
C PHE A 193 12.38 -9.96 14.70
N THR A 194 13.49 -9.22 14.76
CA THR A 194 13.67 -8.19 15.78
C THR A 194 12.90 -6.92 15.40
N LEU A 195 12.70 -6.00 16.33
CA LEU A 195 12.11 -4.68 16.00
C LEU A 195 12.94 -3.93 14.94
N ALA A 196 14.27 -4.05 14.98
CA ALA A 196 15.14 -3.45 13.99
C ALA A 196 14.96 -4.07 12.59
N ASP A 197 14.69 -5.38 12.51
CA ASP A 197 14.34 -6.03 11.24
C ASP A 197 13.04 -5.49 10.69
N LEU A 198 12.03 -5.27 11.54
CA LEU A 198 10.75 -4.66 11.14
C LEU A 198 10.92 -3.23 10.61
N GLU A 199 11.77 -2.39 11.24
CA GLU A 199 12.02 -1.02 10.74
C GLU A 199 12.62 -0.99 9.32
N ALA A 200 13.40 -2.01 8.96
CA ALA A 200 14.02 -2.13 7.65
C ALA A 200 13.22 -3.02 6.67
N MET A 201 12.02 -3.48 7.06
CA MET A 201 11.33 -4.56 6.36
C MET A 201 10.67 -4.10 5.07
N ASN A 202 11.26 -4.50 3.96
CA ASN A 202 10.65 -4.50 2.64
C ASN A 202 11.28 -5.64 1.82
N GLU A 203 10.74 -6.84 1.97
CA GLU A 203 11.36 -8.06 1.45
C GLU A 203 10.33 -8.95 0.76
N THR A 204 10.76 -9.67 -0.27
CA THR A 204 10.00 -10.77 -0.86
C THR A 204 10.84 -12.03 -0.86
N VAL A 205 10.38 -13.03 -0.13
CA VAL A 205 10.97 -14.36 -0.05
C VAL A 205 10.38 -15.23 -1.16
N LEU A 206 11.24 -15.89 -1.94
CA LEU A 206 10.84 -16.87 -2.94
C LEU A 206 10.83 -18.27 -2.30
N MET A 207 9.74 -19.01 -2.46
CA MET A 207 9.60 -20.37 -1.96
C MET A 207 10.36 -21.37 -2.84
N GLN A 208 10.57 -22.62 -2.37
CA GLN A 208 11.40 -23.58 -3.09
C GLN A 208 10.82 -24.00 -4.44
N ASP A 209 9.51 -23.91 -4.61
CA ASP A 209 8.82 -24.15 -5.88
C ASP A 209 9.17 -23.13 -6.99
N GLY A 210 9.79 -22.01 -6.63
CA GLY A 210 10.21 -20.95 -7.54
C GLY A 210 9.09 -20.06 -8.07
N THR A 211 7.84 -20.24 -7.61
CA THR A 211 6.69 -19.44 -8.08
C THR A 211 5.97 -18.74 -6.94
N ASN A 212 5.76 -19.43 -5.82
CA ASN A 212 5.11 -18.87 -4.65
C ASN A 212 6.09 -18.02 -3.86
N ARG A 213 5.56 -16.99 -3.19
CA ARG A 213 6.35 -15.99 -2.48
C ARG A 213 5.66 -15.59 -1.19
N ILE A 214 6.44 -15.06 -0.26
CA ILE A 214 5.94 -14.30 0.89
C ILE A 214 6.55 -12.90 0.82
N ALA A 215 5.72 -11.87 0.75
CA ALA A 215 6.15 -10.48 0.80
C ALA A 215 5.88 -9.89 2.19
N PHE A 216 6.91 -9.31 2.81
CA PHE A 216 6.84 -8.62 4.09
C PHE A 216 7.10 -7.13 3.88
N ASN A 217 6.20 -6.30 4.41
CA ASN A 217 6.37 -4.85 4.48
C ASN A 217 6.05 -4.42 5.89
N ALA A 218 6.92 -3.63 6.52
CA ALA A 218 6.61 -3.08 7.83
C ALA A 218 6.97 -1.61 7.96
N ALA A 219 6.27 -0.94 8.88
CA ALA A 219 6.47 0.47 9.20
C ALA A 219 6.36 0.68 10.70
N LYS A 220 7.15 1.62 11.22
CA LYS A 220 7.09 2.07 12.61
C LYS A 220 6.27 3.34 12.70
N THR A 221 5.39 3.40 13.69
CA THR A 221 4.62 4.59 14.03
C THR A 221 4.40 4.67 15.55
N GLU A 222 3.72 5.72 15.99
CA GLU A 222 3.23 5.86 17.35
C GLU A 222 1.70 5.82 17.33
N LEU A 223 1.08 5.25 18.37
CA LEU A 223 -0.38 5.09 18.43
C LEU A 223 -1.13 6.41 18.24
N GLY A 224 -0.59 7.53 18.74
CA GLY A 224 -1.15 8.87 18.59
C GLY A 224 -0.75 9.64 17.32
N GLN A 225 0.16 9.11 16.49
CA GLN A 225 0.67 9.77 15.28
C GLN A 225 0.14 9.15 13.98
N LEU A 226 -1.00 8.47 14.02
CA LEU A 226 -1.65 7.84 12.86
C LEU A 226 -2.25 8.87 11.88
N VAL A 227 -1.45 9.80 11.37
CA VAL A 227 -1.86 10.83 10.38
C VAL A 227 -1.43 10.47 8.95
N ASP A 228 -1.00 9.21 8.78
CA ASP A 228 -0.58 8.63 7.51
C ASP A 228 -1.56 7.54 7.09
N GLY A 229 -1.42 7.11 5.85
CA GLY A 229 -2.03 5.88 5.42
C GLY A 229 -1.55 5.38 4.09
N VAL A 230 -2.27 4.40 3.57
CA VAL A 230 -1.96 3.75 2.31
C VAL A 230 -3.08 4.01 1.32
N MET A 231 -2.70 4.03 0.05
CA MET A 231 -3.65 4.03 -1.06
C MET A 231 -3.28 2.93 -2.02
N GLY A 232 -4.30 2.26 -2.53
CA GLY A 232 -4.13 1.15 -3.46
C GLY A 232 -5.26 1.13 -4.46
N GLY A 233 -4.96 0.72 -5.68
CA GLY A 233 -5.97 0.64 -6.72
C GLY A 233 -5.42 0.21 -8.06
N ARG A 234 -6.16 0.55 -9.10
CA ARG A 234 -5.84 0.19 -10.47
C ARG A 234 -6.06 1.35 -11.43
N TRP A 235 -5.41 1.24 -12.56
CA TRP A 235 -5.50 2.21 -13.64
C TRP A 235 -5.76 1.48 -14.96
N ALA A 236 -6.63 2.05 -15.79
CA ALA A 236 -6.94 1.54 -17.11
C ALA A 236 -7.47 2.67 -17.99
N SER A 237 -7.08 2.70 -19.27
CA SER A 237 -7.69 3.60 -20.26
C SER A 237 -7.78 5.09 -19.85
N GLY A 238 -6.73 5.63 -19.22
CA GLY A 238 -6.68 7.03 -18.77
C GLY A 238 -7.47 7.32 -17.50
N LYS A 239 -8.02 6.31 -16.83
CA LYS A 239 -8.73 6.42 -15.55
C LYS A 239 -8.05 5.60 -14.47
N PHE A 240 -8.18 6.04 -13.22
CA PHE A 240 -7.75 5.26 -12.07
C PHE A 240 -8.82 5.30 -10.98
N LEU A 241 -8.84 4.28 -10.14
CA LEU A 241 -9.69 4.20 -8.97
C LEU A 241 -9.02 3.36 -7.89
N GLY A 242 -9.41 3.56 -6.65
CA GLY A 242 -8.81 2.86 -5.52
C GLY A 242 -9.42 3.21 -4.17
N ARG A 243 -8.77 2.71 -3.12
CA ARG A 243 -9.18 2.84 -1.72
C ARG A 243 -8.25 3.78 -0.97
N TRP A 244 -8.83 4.66 -0.16
CA TRP A 244 -8.12 5.54 0.76
C TRP A 244 -8.15 4.90 2.14
N ILE A 245 -7.00 4.45 2.63
CA ILE A 245 -6.90 3.56 3.79
C ILE A 245 -6.00 4.22 4.83
N ALA A 246 -6.40 4.23 6.10
CA ALA A 246 -5.56 4.68 7.20
C ALA A 246 -4.32 3.79 7.39
N LEU A 247 -3.30 4.29 8.09
CA LEU A 247 -2.09 3.51 8.39
C LEU A 247 -2.39 2.23 9.18
N ASP A 248 -3.48 2.22 9.96
CA ASP A 248 -3.95 1.06 10.70
C ASP A 248 -4.82 0.11 9.86
N GLY A 249 -5.01 0.37 8.57
CA GLY A 249 -5.75 -0.50 7.65
C GLY A 249 -7.25 -0.18 7.57
N ALA A 250 -7.75 0.76 8.38
CA ALA A 250 -9.15 1.15 8.37
C ALA A 250 -9.52 1.82 7.04
N PRO A 251 -10.64 1.44 6.40
CA PRO A 251 -11.09 2.06 5.16
C PRO A 251 -11.65 3.46 5.46
N LEU A 252 -10.89 4.51 5.15
CA LEU A 252 -11.35 5.90 5.31
C LEU A 252 -12.25 6.35 4.17
N GLY A 253 -12.02 5.82 2.97
CA GLY A 253 -12.78 6.21 1.80
C GLY A 253 -12.27 5.54 0.53
N ARG A 254 -12.60 6.18 -0.58
CA ARG A 254 -12.30 5.72 -1.94
C ARG A 254 -12.06 6.91 -2.84
N PHE A 255 -11.42 6.64 -3.97
CA PHE A 255 -11.13 7.69 -4.93
C PHE A 255 -11.20 7.18 -6.36
N ALA A 256 -11.51 8.10 -7.26
CA ALA A 256 -11.42 7.89 -8.70
C ALA A 256 -10.86 9.15 -9.37
N GLY A 257 -10.27 8.94 -10.54
CA GLY A 257 -9.51 9.96 -11.21
C GLY A 257 -9.20 9.66 -12.67
N ILE A 258 -8.49 10.60 -13.28
CA ILE A 258 -7.97 10.54 -14.64
C ILE A 258 -6.46 10.77 -14.64
N TYR A 259 -5.76 10.07 -15.52
CA TYR A 259 -4.33 10.25 -15.74
C TYR A 259 -4.03 10.33 -17.24
N GLY A 260 -3.00 11.09 -17.61
CA GLY A 260 -2.70 11.32 -19.01
C GLY A 260 -1.58 12.33 -19.21
N ILE A 261 -1.64 13.04 -20.32
CA ILE A 261 -0.66 14.06 -20.70
C ILE A 261 -1.38 15.39 -20.87
N ASN A 262 -0.89 16.46 -20.25
CA ASN A 262 -1.49 17.80 -20.36
C ASN A 262 -1.03 18.55 -21.62
N MET A 263 -1.52 19.78 -21.83
CA MET A 263 -1.14 20.64 -22.97
C MET A 263 0.36 20.96 -23.03
N ALA A 264 1.06 20.97 -21.90
CA ALA A 264 2.51 21.17 -21.83
C ALA A 264 3.29 19.88 -22.15
N GLY A 265 2.60 18.77 -22.42
CA GLY A 265 3.20 17.48 -22.65
C GLY A 265 3.75 16.81 -21.39
N LYS A 266 3.34 17.27 -20.19
CA LYS A 266 3.69 16.66 -18.90
C LYS A 266 2.70 15.55 -18.55
N ARG A 267 3.21 14.49 -17.91
CA ARG A 267 2.39 13.38 -17.40
C ARG A 267 1.76 13.80 -16.08
N VAL A 268 0.43 13.78 -16.02
CA VAL A 268 -0.32 14.27 -14.86
C VAL A 268 -1.45 13.31 -14.50
N PHE A 269 -1.88 13.39 -13.24
CA PHE A 269 -3.11 12.75 -12.77
C PHE A 269 -3.93 13.72 -11.90
N PHE A 270 -5.24 13.50 -11.86
CA PHE A 270 -6.21 14.22 -11.04
C PHE A 270 -7.25 13.24 -10.52
N GLY A 271 -7.76 13.44 -9.31
CA GLY A 271 -8.82 12.62 -8.76
C GLY A 271 -9.59 13.28 -7.64
N LYS A 272 -10.61 12.59 -7.17
CA LYS A 272 -11.50 12.98 -6.08
C LYS A 272 -11.56 11.87 -5.05
N ILE A 273 -11.50 12.26 -3.78
CA ILE A 273 -11.55 11.39 -2.62
C ILE A 273 -12.92 11.59 -1.97
N VAL A 274 -13.59 10.49 -1.66
CA VAL A 274 -14.88 10.47 -0.97
C VAL A 274 -14.88 9.43 0.13
N GLN A 275 -15.70 9.64 1.15
CA GLN A 275 -15.96 8.65 2.19
C GLN A 275 -16.69 7.42 1.63
N GLN A 276 -16.86 6.39 2.45
CA GLN A 276 -17.61 5.20 2.07
C GLN A 276 -19.07 5.48 1.73
N ASP A 277 -19.66 6.58 2.21
CA ASP A 277 -21.03 6.98 1.87
C ASP A 277 -21.14 7.92 0.65
N GLY A 278 -20.00 8.26 0.02
CA GLY A 278 -19.92 9.20 -1.10
C GLY A 278 -19.73 10.67 -0.68
N THR A 279 -19.66 10.98 0.62
CA THR A 279 -19.36 12.33 1.11
C THR A 279 -18.00 12.80 0.63
N PHE A 280 -17.92 14.00 0.06
CA PHE A 280 -16.68 14.59 -0.42
C PHE A 280 -15.65 14.75 0.71
N MET A 281 -14.42 14.26 0.48
CA MET A 281 -13.31 14.42 1.42
C MET A 281 -12.22 15.35 0.90
N GLY A 282 -12.02 15.41 -0.41
CA GLY A 282 -10.93 16.18 -0.99
C GLY A 282 -10.66 15.87 -2.46
N LEU A 283 -9.72 16.62 -3.03
CA LEU A 283 -9.22 16.44 -4.40
C LEU A 283 -7.74 16.04 -4.36
N MET A 284 -7.28 15.34 -5.39
CA MET A 284 -5.87 14.99 -5.55
C MET A 284 -5.35 15.39 -6.93
N LYS A 285 -4.07 15.75 -6.99
CA LYS A 285 -3.37 16.00 -8.27
C LYS A 285 -1.87 15.70 -8.14
N GLY A 286 -1.24 15.37 -9.25
CA GLY A 286 0.20 15.15 -9.29
C GLY A 286 0.73 14.73 -10.65
N GLY A 287 1.95 14.21 -10.64
CA GLY A 287 2.63 13.66 -11.81
C GLY A 287 2.89 12.17 -11.70
N TRP A 288 3.17 11.53 -12.83
CA TRP A 288 3.60 10.13 -12.87
C TRP A 288 4.67 9.93 -13.93
N CYS A 289 5.57 8.98 -13.71
CA CYS A 289 6.65 8.70 -14.64
C CYS A 289 6.97 7.20 -14.72
N PRO A 290 7.23 6.67 -15.93
CA PRO A 290 7.74 5.30 -16.06
C PRO A 290 9.19 5.22 -15.57
N LEU A 291 9.55 4.10 -14.95
CA LEU A 291 10.94 3.79 -14.66
C LEU A 291 11.68 3.46 -15.98
N PRO A 292 12.91 3.96 -16.19
CA PRO A 292 13.55 3.98 -17.51
C PRO A 292 13.93 2.58 -18.02
N PHE A 293 14.10 1.61 -17.12
CA PHE A 293 14.51 0.23 -17.42
C PHE A 293 13.33 -0.75 -17.47
N THR A 294 12.10 -0.30 -17.23
CA THR A 294 10.94 -1.19 -17.15
C THR A 294 10.14 -1.23 -18.44
N LEU A 295 10.56 -0.50 -19.49
CA LEU A 295 9.77 -0.33 -20.72
C LEU A 295 8.34 0.17 -20.44
N GLY A 296 8.18 0.96 -19.36
CA GLY A 296 6.88 1.45 -18.90
C GLY A 296 6.00 0.40 -18.21
N LEU A 297 6.54 -0.79 -17.89
CA LEU A 297 5.86 -1.81 -17.10
C LEU A 297 5.75 -1.42 -15.63
N ALA A 298 6.57 -0.50 -15.14
CA ALA A 298 6.42 0.07 -13.82
C ALA A 298 6.86 1.54 -13.81
N GLY A 299 6.39 2.28 -12.83
CA GLY A 299 6.68 3.69 -12.68
C GLY A 299 6.39 4.21 -11.28
N LEU A 300 6.63 5.50 -11.09
CA LEU A 300 6.38 6.23 -9.86
C LEU A 300 5.28 7.27 -10.07
N TYR A 301 4.60 7.64 -9.01
CA TYR A 301 3.71 8.79 -8.99
C TYR A 301 3.90 9.57 -7.69
N LEU A 302 3.68 10.87 -7.76
CA LEU A 302 3.81 11.78 -6.62
C LEU A 302 2.84 12.94 -6.81
N GLY A 303 2.25 13.42 -5.72
CA GLY A 303 1.28 14.51 -5.76
C GLY A 303 0.87 15.00 -4.39
N VAL A 304 -0.22 15.75 -4.39
CA VAL A 304 -0.88 16.32 -3.21
C VAL A 304 -2.34 15.92 -3.18
N TYR A 305 -2.91 16.01 -1.99
CA TYR A 305 -4.35 16.01 -1.80
C TYR A 305 -4.81 17.21 -0.95
N THR A 306 -6.10 17.49 -1.01
CA THR A 306 -6.77 18.53 -0.24
C THR A 306 -7.71 17.93 0.80
N ASP A 307 -8.15 18.78 1.73
CA ASP A 307 -9.35 18.55 2.52
C ASP A 307 -10.65 18.93 1.76
N ASP A 308 -11.76 18.92 2.48
CA ASP A 308 -13.11 19.24 2.02
C ASP A 308 -13.29 20.74 1.68
N THR A 309 -12.37 21.60 2.13
CA THR A 309 -12.31 23.02 1.79
C THR A 309 -11.42 23.31 0.58
N VAL A 310 -10.84 22.27 -0.05
CA VAL A 310 -9.87 22.37 -1.15
C VAL A 310 -8.57 23.05 -0.71
N THR A 311 -8.26 22.99 0.59
CA THR A 311 -6.95 23.39 1.12
C THR A 311 -6.00 22.21 0.97
N VAL A 312 -4.81 22.42 0.40
CA VAL A 312 -3.81 21.35 0.30
C VAL A 312 -3.33 21.00 1.70
N THR A 313 -3.58 19.76 2.11
CA THR A 313 -3.30 19.28 3.47
C THR A 313 -2.20 18.24 3.53
N GLY A 314 -1.89 17.54 2.43
CA GLY A 314 -0.89 16.49 2.47
C GLY A 314 -0.31 16.05 1.14
N LEU A 315 0.62 15.11 1.23
CA LEU A 315 1.31 14.50 0.11
C LEU A 315 0.81 13.07 -0.13
N LEU A 316 0.94 12.61 -1.37
CA LEU A 316 0.78 11.20 -1.70
C LEU A 316 1.81 10.79 -2.73
N GLY A 317 2.26 9.55 -2.66
CA GLY A 317 3.24 9.03 -3.60
C GLY A 317 3.33 7.51 -3.56
N GLY A 318 3.84 6.92 -4.63
CA GLY A 318 3.91 5.48 -4.73
C GLY A 318 4.44 5.01 -6.06
N HIS A 319 4.13 3.75 -6.35
CA HIS A 319 4.51 3.09 -7.59
C HIS A 319 3.30 2.51 -8.30
N TYR A 320 3.41 2.37 -9.61
CA TYR A 320 2.45 1.62 -10.41
C TYR A 320 3.17 0.52 -11.17
N ILE A 321 2.44 -0.55 -11.45
CA ILE A 321 2.86 -1.66 -12.31
C ILE A 321 1.79 -1.89 -13.37
N LYS A 322 2.20 -2.24 -14.58
CA LYS A 322 1.32 -2.60 -15.68
C LYS A 322 1.02 -4.09 -15.59
N SER A 323 -0.24 -4.46 -15.82
CA SER A 323 -0.63 -5.85 -15.96
C SER A 323 -0.13 -6.42 -17.27
N TYR A 324 0.37 -7.66 -17.24
CA TYR A 324 0.68 -8.42 -18.46
C TYR A 324 -0.57 -8.93 -19.16
N TYR A 325 -1.67 -9.11 -18.43
CA TYR A 325 -2.86 -9.80 -18.92
C TYR A 325 -4.08 -8.88 -19.09
N LEU A 326 -4.02 -7.66 -18.53
CA LEU A 326 -5.14 -6.71 -18.53
C LEU A 326 -4.75 -5.39 -19.21
N GLN A 327 -5.74 -4.70 -19.76
CA GLN A 327 -5.57 -3.35 -20.28
C GLN A 327 -5.49 -2.36 -19.12
N GLY A 328 -4.30 -2.21 -18.53
CA GLY A 328 -4.11 -1.37 -17.36
C GLY A 328 -3.04 -1.90 -16.44
N GLY A 329 -3.19 -1.61 -15.16
CA GLY A 329 -2.28 -2.04 -14.12
C GLY A 329 -2.77 -1.69 -12.72
N TRP A 330 -1.91 -1.92 -11.76
CA TRP A 330 -2.14 -1.61 -10.35
C TRP A 330 -1.24 -0.47 -9.92
N PHE A 331 -1.63 0.21 -8.86
CA PHE A 331 -0.75 1.15 -8.17
C PHE A 331 -0.94 1.00 -6.66
N ARG A 332 0.12 1.31 -5.93
CA ARG A 332 0.12 1.38 -4.48
C ARG A 332 1.01 2.54 -4.04
N GLY A 333 0.61 3.19 -2.98
CA GLY A 333 1.38 4.26 -2.39
C GLY A 333 0.97 4.55 -0.96
N VAL A 334 1.54 5.61 -0.45
CA VAL A 334 1.28 6.18 0.86
C VAL A 334 0.76 7.59 0.69
N TRP A 335 -0.02 8.02 1.68
CA TRP A 335 -0.36 9.41 1.85
C TRP A 335 0.05 9.84 3.26
N HIS A 336 0.43 11.12 3.38
CA HIS A 336 0.93 11.73 4.59
C HIS A 336 0.22 13.07 4.77
N GLU A 337 -0.40 13.29 5.92
CA GLU A 337 -0.93 14.61 6.26
C GLU A 337 0.21 15.54 6.69
N GLY A 338 0.14 16.77 6.21
CA GLY A 338 1.20 17.76 6.36
C GLY A 338 2.07 17.85 5.12
N LEU A 339 2.74 19.01 5.02
CA LEU A 339 3.71 19.29 3.97
C LEU A 339 5.09 19.45 4.61
N PRO A 340 6.16 18.90 4.00
CA PRO A 340 7.52 19.18 4.41
C PRO A 340 7.80 20.69 4.44
N ALA A 341 8.67 21.13 5.36
CA ALA A 341 9.03 22.55 5.45
C ALA A 341 9.64 23.05 4.12
N GLY A 342 9.15 24.20 3.63
CA GLY A 342 9.62 24.81 2.38
C GLY A 342 8.92 24.32 1.11
N TRP A 343 7.91 23.45 1.25
CA TRP A 343 7.17 22.89 0.15
C TRP A 343 6.06 23.83 -0.35
N ASP A 344 5.92 23.99 -1.67
CA ASP A 344 4.87 24.84 -2.26
C ASP A 344 3.63 24.01 -2.62
N PRO A 345 2.51 24.14 -1.88
CA PRO A 345 1.25 23.42 -2.16
C PRO A 345 0.71 23.63 -3.59
N ASN A 346 1.10 24.72 -4.25
CA ASN A 346 0.61 25.09 -5.57
C ASN A 346 1.45 24.55 -6.72
N ALA A 347 2.66 24.08 -6.43
CA ALA A 347 3.58 23.49 -7.39
C ALA A 347 3.74 22.00 -7.06
N PRO A 348 2.75 21.15 -7.41
CA PRO A 348 2.84 19.73 -7.14
C PRO A 348 4.09 19.16 -7.83
N PRO A 349 4.80 18.24 -7.17
CA PRO A 349 6.10 17.80 -7.56
C PRO A 349 5.95 16.96 -8.81
N ASP A 350 6.81 17.20 -9.77
CA ASP A 350 6.93 16.30 -10.90
C ASP A 350 7.80 15.13 -10.41
N PRO A 351 7.38 13.87 -10.56
CA PRO A 351 8.29 12.75 -10.33
C PRO A 351 9.39 12.67 -11.41
N ASP A 352 9.39 13.59 -12.38
CA ASP A 352 10.52 13.88 -13.26
C ASP A 352 11.65 14.59 -12.49
N PRO A 353 12.79 13.92 -12.22
CA PRO A 353 13.88 14.48 -11.41
C PRO A 353 14.54 15.72 -12.03
N ASP A 354 14.29 16.01 -13.32
CA ASP A 354 14.89 17.14 -14.03
C ASP A 354 14.34 18.51 -13.56
N ASP A 355 13.25 18.54 -12.78
CA ASP A 355 12.66 19.80 -12.31
C ASP A 355 13.11 20.24 -10.90
N GLY A 356 13.85 19.38 -10.19
CA GLY A 356 14.38 19.66 -8.86
C GLY A 356 13.33 19.77 -7.75
N THR A 357 12.07 19.39 -8.02
CA THR A 357 10.97 19.45 -7.06
C THR A 357 10.64 18.10 -6.43
N THR A 358 11.18 17.00 -6.95
CA THR A 358 10.97 15.66 -6.39
C THR A 358 11.81 15.47 -5.11
N PRO A 359 11.22 15.39 -3.91
CA PRO A 359 11.95 14.90 -2.74
C PRO A 359 12.34 13.43 -2.99
N ASN A 360 13.54 13.07 -2.54
CA ASN A 360 13.93 11.67 -2.45
C ASN A 360 13.09 11.08 -1.29
N PRO A 361 12.19 10.13 -1.56
CA PRO A 361 11.34 9.55 -0.52
C PRO A 361 12.16 8.87 0.59
#